data_AF-A0A5N5T8Z7-F1
#
_entry.id   AF-A0A5N5T8Z7-F1
#
_cell.length_a   1.000
_cell.length_b   1.000
_cell.length_c   1.000
_cell.angle_alpha   90.00
_cell.angle_beta   90.00
_cell.angle_gamma   90.00
#
_symmetry.space_group_name_H-M   'P 1'
#
loop_
_entity.id
_entity.type
_entity.pdbx_description
1 polymer ?
#
loop_
_entity_poly.entity_id
_entity_poly.type
_entity_poly.pdbx_seq_one_letter_code
_entity_poly.pdbx_strand_id
1 'polypeptide(L)'
;MSDNFLNHCVGNNDCRPGLLMTHSNKRKIEIEKKKRVADEYTRKKFRPIKEIQREKLKEGLETPLDTSNKGFALMQKMGYKSGMSLGKQGTGIVEPVGIVLKSDRIGIGWQELLKEKRRKIAESRCKKEEIDPLAYRAHKKPSEQLQVLTSYLRSTYFYCTWCFTEYESLDDLEANCPGSSRQEHDD
;
A
#
# COMPACT_ATOMS: atom_id res chain seq x y z
N MET A 1 -22.36 9.85 7.88
CA MET A 1 -23.33 10.96 8.02
C MET A 1 -23.52 11.55 6.64
N SER A 2 -24.76 11.64 6.14
CA SER A 2 -25.01 12.07 4.76
C SER A 2 -24.85 13.59 4.62
N ASP A 3 -24.14 14.02 3.57
CA ASP A 3 -23.90 15.45 3.28
C ASP A 3 -25.20 16.25 3.10
N ASN A 4 -26.30 15.57 2.75
CA ASN A 4 -27.61 16.19 2.63
C ASN A 4 -28.18 16.69 3.98
N PHE A 5 -27.90 15.97 5.07
CA PHE A 5 -28.30 16.39 6.41
C PHE A 5 -27.50 17.62 6.87
N LEU A 6 -26.19 17.65 6.57
CA LEU A 6 -25.32 18.78 6.91
C LEU A 6 -25.74 20.05 6.15
N ASN A 7 -26.06 19.96 4.86
CA ASN A 7 -26.52 21.12 4.08
C ASN A 7 -27.83 21.72 4.62
N HIS A 8 -28.73 20.88 5.13
CA HIS A 8 -30.01 21.31 5.67
C HIS A 8 -29.87 22.00 7.04
N CYS A 9 -28.98 21.50 7.90
CA CYS A 9 -28.75 22.08 9.23
C CYS A 9 -27.91 23.36 9.20
N VAL A 10 -27.11 23.54 8.15
CA VAL A 10 -26.06 24.56 8.10
C VAL A 10 -26.39 25.71 7.13
N GLY A 11 -27.32 25.49 6.20
CA GLY A 11 -27.62 26.44 5.12
C GLY A 11 -26.44 26.60 4.17
N ASN A 12 -26.70 26.95 2.91
CA ASN A 12 -25.65 27.14 1.90
C ASN A 12 -24.65 28.28 2.20
N ASN A 13 -24.78 28.95 3.34
CA ASN A 13 -23.97 30.07 3.78
C ASN A 13 -23.38 29.79 5.17
N ASP A 14 -22.62 28.71 5.28
CA ASP A 14 -21.92 28.34 6.51
C ASP A 14 -20.79 29.34 6.84
N CYS A 15 -21.16 30.45 7.49
CA CYS A 15 -20.23 31.38 8.09
C CYS A 15 -20.04 31.00 9.56
N ARG A 16 -19.37 29.86 9.85
CA ARG A 16 -18.98 29.50 11.22
C ARG A 16 -18.22 30.66 11.86
N PRO A 17 -18.82 31.40 12.82
CA PRO A 17 -18.16 32.54 13.44
C PRO A 17 -17.09 31.98 14.37
N GLY A 18 -15.82 32.07 13.96
CA GLY A 18 -14.70 31.57 14.77
C GLY A 18 -13.39 31.33 14.03
N LEU A 19 -13.43 31.08 12.72
CA LEU A 19 -12.21 31.11 11.90
C LEU A 19 -12.17 32.44 11.14
N LEU A 20 -11.33 33.38 11.61
CA LEU A 20 -10.91 34.55 10.83
C LEU A 20 -10.16 34.07 9.59
N MET A 21 -10.89 33.68 8.55
CA MET A 21 -10.33 33.46 7.23
C MET A 21 -9.90 34.81 6.69
N THR A 22 -8.63 35.17 6.90
CA THR A 22 -8.02 36.37 6.31
C THR A 22 -8.23 36.36 4.80
N HIS A 23 -8.29 37.55 4.18
CA HIS A 23 -8.38 37.68 2.72
C HIS A 23 -7.31 36.86 1.99
N SER A 24 -6.12 36.75 2.58
CA SER A 24 -5.03 35.90 2.11
C SER A 24 -5.40 34.41 2.09
N ASN A 25 -5.97 33.88 3.17
CA ASN A 25 -6.39 32.47 3.25
C ASN A 25 -7.55 32.14 2.30
N LYS A 26 -8.54 33.04 2.19
CA LYS A 26 -9.64 32.87 1.22
C LYS A 26 -9.11 32.80 -0.22
N ARG A 27 -8.19 33.70 -0.58
CA ARG A 27 -7.53 33.72 -1.89
C ARG A 27 -6.73 32.44 -2.16
N LYS A 28 -6.00 31.91 -1.16
CA LYS A 28 -5.27 30.64 -1.29
C LYS A 28 -6.20 29.47 -1.60
N ILE A 29 -7.30 29.32 -0.86
CA ILE A 29 -8.30 28.27 -1.07
C ILE A 29 -8.92 28.39 -2.48
N GLU A 30 -9.22 29.60 -2.93
CA GLU A 30 -9.80 29.83 -4.26
C GLU A 30 -8.81 29.49 -5.39
N ILE A 31 -7.53 29.89 -5.25
CA ILE A 31 -6.47 29.51 -6.17
C ILE A 31 -6.32 27.98 -6.23
N GLU A 32 -6.35 27.31 -5.08
CA GLU A 32 -6.25 25.85 -5.00
C GLU A 32 -7.45 25.15 -5.65
N LYS A 33 -8.68 25.66 -5.44
CA LYS A 33 -9.88 25.18 -6.15
C LYS A 33 -9.73 25.33 -7.67
N LYS A 34 -9.28 26.49 -8.14
CA LYS A 34 -9.03 26.74 -9.57
C LYS A 34 -7.96 25.81 -10.14
N LYS A 35 -6.87 25.58 -9.40
CA LYS A 35 -5.83 24.60 -9.77
C LYS A 35 -6.40 23.18 -9.88
N ARG A 36 -7.16 22.71 -8.89
CA ARG A 36 -7.80 21.38 -8.92
C ARG A 36 -8.70 21.18 -10.14
N VAL A 37 -9.52 22.18 -10.48
CA VAL A 37 -10.39 22.13 -11.67
C VAL A 37 -9.58 22.08 -12.96
N ALA A 38 -8.51 22.89 -13.06
CA ALA A 38 -7.62 22.90 -14.22
C ALA A 38 -6.85 21.57 -14.37
N ASP A 39 -6.37 21.00 -13.27
CA ASP A 39 -5.71 19.70 -13.25
C ASP A 39 -6.66 18.58 -13.67
N GLU A 40 -7.91 18.61 -13.20
CA GLU A 40 -8.94 17.65 -13.60
C GLU A 40 -9.27 17.76 -15.10
N TYR A 41 -9.41 18.98 -15.62
CA TYR A 41 -9.60 19.20 -17.06
C TYR A 41 -8.42 18.66 -17.87
N THR A 42 -7.20 18.95 -17.43
CA THR A 42 -5.98 18.50 -18.12
C THR A 42 -5.88 16.98 -18.13
N ARG A 43 -6.19 16.31 -17.00
CA ARG A 43 -6.26 14.84 -16.91
C ARG A 43 -7.31 14.25 -17.87
N LYS A 44 -8.49 14.86 -17.98
CA LYS A 44 -9.56 14.41 -18.90
C LYS A 44 -9.20 14.63 -20.37
N LYS A 45 -8.51 15.73 -20.68
CA LYS A 45 -8.12 16.07 -22.06
C LYS A 45 -6.95 15.24 -22.55
N PHE A 46 -5.91 15.08 -21.72
CA PHE A 46 -4.68 14.37 -22.07
C PHE A 46 -4.66 12.98 -21.44
N ARG A 47 -5.66 12.17 -21.78
CA ARG A 47 -5.69 10.75 -21.39
C ARG A 47 -4.55 9.99 -22.09
N PRO A 48 -3.90 9.04 -21.42
CA PRO A 48 -2.82 8.27 -22.03
C PRO A 48 -3.35 7.43 -23.19
N ILE A 49 -2.61 7.42 -24.31
CA ILE A 49 -3.00 6.74 -25.56
C ILE A 49 -3.35 5.27 -25.32
N LYS A 50 -2.62 4.59 -24.42
CA LYS A 50 -2.84 3.18 -24.05
C LYS A 50 -4.24 2.92 -23.51
N GLU A 51 -4.81 3.84 -22.74
CA GLU A 51 -6.17 3.70 -22.20
C GLU A 51 -7.21 3.89 -23.30
N ILE A 52 -7.05 4.92 -24.12
CA ILE A 52 -7.94 5.20 -25.26
C ILE A 52 -7.98 4.01 -26.24
N GLN A 53 -6.81 3.44 -26.57
CA GLN A 53 -6.73 2.27 -27.44
C GLN A 53 -7.44 1.05 -26.84
N ARG A 54 -7.28 0.83 -25.53
CA ARG A 54 -7.94 -0.28 -24.84
C ARG A 54 -9.45 -0.11 -24.78
N GLU A 55 -9.94 1.10 -24.51
CA GLU A 55 -11.37 1.43 -24.54
C GLU A 55 -11.96 1.18 -25.93
N LYS A 56 -11.33 1.72 -26.99
CA LYS A 56 -11.77 1.51 -28.38
C LYS A 56 -11.76 0.03 -28.78
N LEU A 57 -10.75 -0.73 -28.35
CA LEU A 57 -10.70 -2.17 -28.62
C LEU A 57 -11.84 -2.91 -27.91
N LYS A 58 -12.15 -2.56 -26.67
CA LYS A 58 -13.27 -3.16 -25.94
C LYS A 58 -14.60 -2.84 -26.62
N GLU A 59 -14.82 -1.58 -26.95
CA GLU A 59 -16.02 -1.12 -27.67
C GLU A 59 -16.17 -1.86 -29.02
N GLY A 60 -15.07 -2.01 -29.78
CA GLY A 60 -15.07 -2.75 -31.04
C GLY A 60 -15.27 -4.26 -30.91
N LEU A 61 -14.91 -4.85 -29.76
CA LEU A 61 -15.18 -6.26 -29.47
C LEU A 61 -16.61 -6.49 -28.95
N GLU A 62 -17.18 -5.52 -28.24
CA GLU A 62 -18.54 -5.59 -27.69
C GLU A 62 -19.62 -5.30 -28.75
N THR A 63 -19.32 -4.44 -29.72
CA THR A 63 -20.28 -4.06 -30.76
C THR A 63 -20.31 -5.09 -31.90
N PRO A 64 -21.47 -5.73 -32.16
CA PRO A 64 -21.61 -6.61 -33.32
C PRO A 64 -21.51 -5.80 -34.62
N LEU A 65 -21.08 -6.46 -35.71
CA LEU A 65 -21.02 -5.82 -37.01
C LEU A 65 -22.42 -5.39 -37.46
N ASP A 66 -22.54 -4.13 -37.84
CA ASP A 66 -23.78 -3.59 -38.41
C ASP A 66 -24.04 -4.12 -39.83
N THR A 67 -25.30 -4.12 -40.24
CA THR A 67 -25.79 -4.46 -41.57
C THR A 67 -25.18 -3.59 -42.68
N SER A 68 -24.76 -2.36 -42.37
CA SER A 68 -24.03 -1.48 -43.29
C SER A 68 -22.64 -2.02 -43.65
N ASN A 69 -22.08 -2.92 -42.85
CA ASN A 69 -20.78 -3.52 -43.14
C ASN A 69 -20.86 -4.42 -44.37
N LYS A 70 -20.08 -4.09 -45.41
CA LYS A 70 -20.01 -4.86 -46.68
C LYS A 70 -19.78 -6.35 -46.47
N GLY A 71 -18.96 -6.72 -45.47
CA GLY A 71 -18.69 -8.11 -45.13
C GLY A 71 -19.91 -8.82 -44.54
N PHE A 72 -20.64 -8.16 -43.64
CA PHE A 72 -21.88 -8.71 -43.09
C PHE A 72 -22.95 -8.88 -44.16
N ALA A 73 -23.12 -7.87 -45.03
CA ALA A 73 -24.05 -7.94 -46.16
C ALA A 73 -23.71 -9.07 -47.13
N LEU A 74 -22.41 -9.32 -47.37
CA LEU A 74 -21.95 -10.46 -48.17
C LEU A 74 -22.28 -11.80 -47.49
N MET A 75 -21.97 -11.94 -46.20
CA MET A 75 -22.30 -13.16 -45.44
C MET A 75 -23.80 -13.45 -45.47
N GLN A 76 -24.64 -12.42 -45.30
CA GLN A 76 -26.09 -12.56 -45.36
C GLN A 76 -26.56 -13.07 -46.73
N LYS A 77 -25.95 -12.59 -47.83
CA LYS A 77 -26.22 -13.11 -49.19
C LYS A 77 -25.79 -14.56 -49.37
N MET A 78 -24.76 -15.00 -48.65
CA MET A 78 -24.32 -16.40 -48.62
C MET A 78 -25.19 -17.29 -47.70
N GLY A 79 -26.26 -16.75 -47.11
CA GLY A 79 -27.21 -17.49 -46.28
C GLY A 79 -26.93 -17.43 -44.77
N TYR A 80 -25.97 -16.63 -44.33
CA TYR A 80 -25.73 -16.41 -42.90
C TYR A 80 -26.84 -15.56 -42.27
N LYS A 81 -27.29 -15.95 -41.08
CA LYS A 81 -28.21 -15.18 -40.23
C LYS A 81 -27.49 -14.80 -38.95
N SER A 82 -27.80 -13.64 -38.37
CA SER A 82 -27.23 -13.21 -37.09
C SER A 82 -27.47 -14.27 -36.01
N GLY A 83 -26.40 -14.74 -35.36
CA GLY A 83 -26.44 -15.78 -34.34
C GLY A 83 -26.35 -17.22 -34.86
N MET A 84 -26.23 -17.42 -36.18
CA MET A 84 -26.03 -18.75 -36.75
C MET A 84 -24.55 -19.14 -36.74
N SER A 85 -24.23 -20.32 -36.24
CA SER A 85 -22.89 -20.93 -36.36
C SER A 85 -22.59 -21.32 -37.81
N LEU A 86 -21.34 -21.14 -38.24
CA LEU A 86 -20.88 -21.56 -39.57
C LEU A 86 -20.65 -23.09 -39.64
N GLY A 87 -20.69 -23.64 -40.86
CA GLY A 87 -20.44 -25.06 -41.15
C GLY A 87 -21.69 -25.83 -41.60
N LYS A 88 -21.51 -26.96 -42.31
CA LYS A 88 -22.60 -27.75 -42.91
C LYS A 88 -23.68 -28.17 -41.90
N GLN A 89 -23.28 -28.46 -40.67
CA GLN A 89 -24.16 -28.86 -39.56
C GLN A 89 -24.28 -27.77 -38.48
N GLY A 90 -23.76 -26.56 -38.71
CA GLY A 90 -23.73 -25.49 -37.70
C GLY A 90 -22.90 -25.84 -36.45
N THR A 91 -21.77 -26.53 -36.61
CA THR A 91 -20.89 -26.91 -35.49
C THR A 91 -19.82 -25.87 -35.17
N GLY A 92 -19.78 -24.75 -35.91
CA GLY A 92 -18.82 -23.68 -35.69
C GLY A 92 -19.06 -22.90 -34.41
N ILE A 93 -18.00 -22.28 -33.89
CA ILE A 93 -18.11 -21.33 -32.77
C ILE A 93 -18.95 -20.12 -33.20
N VAL A 94 -19.91 -19.74 -32.35
CA VAL A 94 -20.78 -18.58 -32.58
C VAL A 94 -20.09 -17.30 -32.10
N GLU A 95 -19.38 -17.40 -30.98
CA GLU A 95 -18.68 -16.27 -30.38
C GLU A 95 -17.20 -16.25 -30.79
N PRO A 96 -16.64 -15.06 -31.07
CA PRO A 96 -15.22 -14.92 -31.34
C PRO A 96 -14.36 -15.39 -30.16
N VAL A 97 -13.20 -15.96 -30.46
CA VAL A 97 -12.23 -16.35 -29.43
C VAL A 97 -11.75 -15.12 -28.66
N GLY A 98 -11.93 -15.12 -27.34
CA GLY A 98 -11.52 -14.02 -26.48
C GLY A 98 -9.99 -13.80 -26.50
N ILE A 99 -9.58 -12.54 -26.59
CA ILE A 99 -8.16 -12.16 -26.61
C ILE A 99 -7.76 -11.63 -25.22
N VAL A 100 -6.72 -12.21 -24.63
CA VAL A 100 -6.15 -11.72 -23.36
C VAL A 100 -4.99 -10.76 -23.65
N LEU A 101 -5.24 -9.46 -23.50
CA LEU A 101 -4.21 -8.44 -23.70
C LEU A 101 -3.32 -8.31 -22.46
N LYS A 102 -2.13 -8.90 -22.53
CA LYS A 102 -1.12 -8.74 -21.47
C LYS A 102 -0.58 -7.32 -21.47
N SER A 103 -0.84 -6.60 -20.38
CA SER A 103 -0.41 -5.20 -20.24
C SER A 103 0.85 -5.02 -19.41
N ASP A 104 1.34 -6.12 -18.85
CA ASP A 104 2.48 -6.19 -17.94
C ASP A 104 3.77 -6.50 -18.69
N ARG A 105 4.89 -6.01 -18.18
CA ARG A 105 6.25 -6.31 -18.69
C ARG A 105 6.83 -7.61 -18.14
N ILE A 106 6.00 -8.44 -17.53
CA ILE A 106 6.43 -9.67 -16.86
C ILE A 106 6.48 -10.80 -17.91
N GLY A 107 7.43 -11.73 -17.79
CA GLY A 107 7.47 -12.95 -18.59
C GLY A 107 6.17 -13.77 -18.51
N ILE A 108 5.90 -14.59 -19.52
CA ILE A 108 4.76 -15.52 -19.51
C ILE A 108 4.99 -16.55 -18.39
N GLY A 109 3.96 -16.90 -17.63
CA GLY A 109 4.04 -17.87 -16.51
C GLY A 109 4.44 -17.30 -15.13
N TRP A 110 4.92 -16.06 -15.06
CA TRP A 110 5.39 -15.46 -13.80
C TRP A 110 4.28 -14.93 -12.88
N GLN A 111 3.05 -14.80 -13.38
CA GLN A 111 1.94 -14.22 -12.63
C GLN A 111 1.64 -14.99 -11.34
N GLU A 112 1.77 -16.31 -11.38
CA GLU A 112 1.49 -17.19 -10.25
C GLU A 112 2.56 -17.09 -9.16
N LEU A 113 3.84 -17.12 -9.54
CA LEU A 113 4.96 -16.90 -8.63
C LEU A 113 4.88 -15.54 -7.91
N LEU A 114 4.53 -14.48 -8.64
CA LEU A 114 4.36 -13.15 -8.03
C LEU A 114 3.15 -13.08 -7.09
N LYS A 115 2.07 -13.80 -7.40
CA LYS A 115 0.88 -13.88 -6.54
C LYS A 115 1.21 -14.61 -5.24
N GLU A 116 1.94 -15.72 -5.33
CA GLU A 116 2.37 -16.51 -4.17
C GLU A 116 3.35 -15.71 -3.29
N LYS A 117 4.35 -15.07 -3.90
CA LYS A 117 5.29 -14.19 -3.17
C LYS A 117 4.57 -13.06 -2.45
N ARG A 118 3.57 -12.43 -3.10
CA ARG A 118 2.72 -11.40 -2.46
C ARG A 118 1.94 -11.95 -1.28
N ARG A 119 1.37 -13.15 -1.40
CA ARG A 119 0.63 -13.80 -0.30
C ARG A 119 1.54 -14.04 0.91
N LYS A 120 2.73 -14.61 0.70
CA LYS A 120 3.73 -14.85 1.76
C LYS A 120 4.13 -13.56 2.48
N ILE A 121 4.32 -12.45 1.75
CA ILE A 121 4.65 -11.14 2.34
C ILE A 121 3.46 -10.58 3.15
N ALA A 122 2.22 -10.77 2.69
CA ALA A 122 1.04 -10.32 3.43
C ALA A 122 0.86 -11.13 4.73
N GLU A 123 1.05 -12.45 4.67
CA GLU A 123 1.02 -13.33 5.83
C GLU A 123 2.09 -12.95 6.87
N SER A 124 3.33 -12.69 6.45
CA SER A 124 4.40 -12.28 7.37
C SER A 124 4.17 -10.91 8.00
N ARG A 125 3.44 -10.01 7.33
CA ARG A 125 3.03 -8.73 7.92
C ARG A 125 1.95 -8.88 8.98
N CYS A 126 1.00 -9.79 8.79
CA CYS A 126 -0.05 -10.06 9.76
C CYS A 126 0.46 -10.88 10.96
N LYS A 127 1.48 -11.72 10.74
CA LYS A 127 2.18 -12.49 11.78
C LYS A 127 3.30 -11.71 12.47
N LYS A 128 3.42 -10.39 12.30
CA LYS A 128 4.28 -9.61 13.19
C LYS A 128 3.65 -9.69 14.57
N GLU A 129 4.16 -10.62 15.38
CA GLU A 129 3.72 -10.81 16.75
C GLU A 129 3.82 -9.48 17.48
N GLU A 130 2.70 -9.09 18.09
CA GLU A 130 2.64 -7.92 18.95
C GLU A 130 3.47 -8.25 20.19
N ILE A 131 4.68 -7.71 20.25
CA ILE A 131 5.57 -7.92 21.40
C ILE A 131 4.95 -7.20 22.58
N ASP A 132 4.27 -7.92 23.47
CA ASP A 132 3.73 -7.38 24.72
C ASP A 132 4.90 -6.82 25.57
N PRO A 133 4.94 -5.50 25.83
CA PRO A 133 6.00 -4.89 26.63
C PRO A 133 6.08 -5.45 28.06
N LEU A 134 4.97 -5.93 28.62
CA LEU A 134 4.93 -6.53 29.95
C LEU A 134 5.55 -7.94 29.94
N ALA A 135 5.23 -8.75 28.93
CA ALA A 135 5.84 -10.06 28.72
C ALA A 135 7.37 -9.94 28.54
N TYR A 136 7.84 -8.97 27.74
CA TYR A 136 9.29 -8.72 27.60
C TYR A 136 9.96 -8.40 28.94
N ARG A 137 9.32 -7.59 29.80
CA ARG A 137 9.84 -7.24 31.13
C ARG A 137 9.82 -8.41 32.11
N ALA A 138 8.83 -9.29 32.01
CA ALA A 138 8.70 -10.50 32.84
C ALA A 138 9.63 -11.64 32.41
N HIS A 139 10.12 -11.63 31.17
CA HIS A 139 10.95 -12.71 30.62
C HIS A 139 12.37 -12.79 31.19
N LYS A 140 12.91 -11.71 31.79
CA LYS A 140 14.23 -11.72 32.42
C LYS A 140 14.09 -11.83 33.93
N LYS A 141 14.74 -12.83 34.54
CA LYS A 141 14.85 -12.93 36.00
C LYS A 141 15.56 -11.69 36.56
N PRO A 142 15.22 -11.22 37.78
CA PRO A 142 15.87 -10.06 38.38
C PRO A 142 17.41 -10.15 38.42
N SER A 143 17.95 -11.35 38.56
CA SER A 143 19.40 -11.62 38.51
C SER A 143 20.02 -11.29 37.14
N GLU A 144 19.36 -11.64 36.05
CA GLU A 144 19.84 -11.36 34.69
C GLU A 144 19.72 -9.87 34.37
N GLN A 145 18.67 -9.22 34.88
CA GLN A 145 18.51 -7.77 34.75
C GLN A 145 19.67 -7.03 35.44
N LEU A 146 20.03 -7.47 36.65
CA LEU A 146 21.16 -6.92 37.39
C LEU A 146 22.48 -7.14 36.65
N GLN A 147 22.71 -8.34 36.11
CA GLN A 147 23.92 -8.63 35.31
C GLN A 147 24.02 -7.73 34.08
N VAL A 148 22.92 -7.52 33.34
CA VAL A 148 22.91 -6.62 32.18
C VAL A 148 23.21 -5.19 32.60
N LEU A 149 22.56 -4.70 33.66
CA LEU A 149 22.80 -3.35 34.16
C LEU A 149 24.25 -3.15 34.63
N THR A 150 24.78 -4.09 35.42
CA THR A 150 26.16 -4.06 35.90
C THR A 150 27.15 -4.13 34.75
N SER A 151 26.92 -4.97 33.73
CA SER A 151 27.79 -5.00 32.54
C SER A 151 27.82 -3.67 31.80
N TYR A 152 26.67 -3.01 31.65
CA TYR A 152 26.56 -1.74 30.95
C TYR A 152 27.25 -0.62 31.72
N LEU A 153 27.05 -0.53 33.04
CA LEU A 153 27.71 0.44 33.90
C LEU A 153 29.24 0.27 33.90
N ARG A 154 29.73 -0.97 33.92
CA ARG A 154 31.17 -1.28 33.84
C ARG A 154 31.77 -0.96 32.47
N SER A 155 31.09 -1.27 31.37
CA SER A 155 31.63 -1.04 30.03
C SER A 155 31.52 0.40 29.53
N THR A 156 30.46 1.12 29.95
CA THR A 156 30.12 2.44 29.40
C THR A 156 30.51 3.58 30.33
N TYR A 157 30.43 3.36 31.64
CA TYR A 157 30.70 4.37 32.65
C TYR A 157 31.88 4.01 33.56
N PHE A 158 32.55 2.89 33.30
CA PHE A 158 33.63 2.35 34.13
C PHE A 158 33.28 2.36 35.62
N TYR A 159 32.02 2.03 35.95
CA TYR A 159 31.48 2.14 37.29
C TYR A 159 31.17 0.76 37.87
N CYS A 160 31.59 0.51 39.10
CA CYS A 160 31.21 -0.70 39.83
C CYS A 160 30.13 -0.39 40.88
N THR A 161 28.98 -1.06 40.76
CA THR A 161 27.85 -0.93 41.70
C THR A 161 28.16 -1.50 43.09
N TRP A 162 29.21 -2.30 43.23
CA TRP A 162 29.59 -2.97 44.48
C TRP A 162 30.70 -2.23 45.21
N CYS A 163 31.69 -1.69 44.49
CA CYS A 163 32.70 -0.79 45.04
C CYS A 163 32.17 0.63 45.30
N PHE A 164 31.08 1.01 44.63
CA PHE A 164 30.54 2.38 44.59
C PHE A 164 31.52 3.43 44.05
N THR A 165 32.44 3.02 43.16
CA THR A 165 33.47 3.87 42.58
C THR A 165 33.39 3.89 41.05
N GLU A 166 33.66 5.06 40.48
CA GLU A 166 33.96 5.25 39.05
C GLU A 166 35.48 5.10 38.85
N TYR A 167 35.87 4.51 37.73
CA TYR A 167 37.25 4.25 37.35
C TYR A 167 37.60 5.04 36.09
N GLU A 168 38.88 5.29 35.86
CA GLU A 168 39.32 6.16 34.76
C GLU A 168 39.27 5.46 33.39
N SER A 169 39.41 4.13 33.38
CA SER A 169 39.41 3.33 32.17
C SER A 169 38.94 1.90 32.43
N LEU A 170 38.69 1.14 31.36
CA LEU A 170 38.37 -0.27 31.44
C LEU A 170 39.51 -1.08 32.08
N ASP A 171 40.76 -0.78 31.72
CA ASP A 171 41.94 -1.46 32.26
C ASP A 171 42.10 -1.16 33.76
N ASP A 172 41.83 0.08 34.18
CA ASP A 172 41.83 0.51 35.59
C ASP A 172 40.72 -0.22 36.39
N LEU A 173 39.53 -0.32 35.81
CA LEU A 173 38.41 -1.06 36.39
C LEU A 173 38.73 -2.56 36.55
N GLU A 174 39.41 -3.19 35.58
CA GLU A 174 39.77 -4.61 35.65
C GLU A 174 40.90 -4.89 36.64
N ALA A 175 41.86 -3.98 36.78
CA ALA A 175 42.97 -4.13 37.70
C ALA A 175 42.58 -3.89 39.17
N ASN A 176 41.64 -2.96 39.41
CA ASN A 176 41.35 -2.44 40.75
C ASN A 176 39.96 -2.83 41.30
N CYS A 177 39.13 -3.53 40.53
CA CYS A 177 37.84 -4.03 41.01
C CYS A 177 37.86 -5.56 41.20
N PRO A 178 37.43 -6.10 42.36
CA PRO A 178 37.38 -7.54 42.64
C PRO A 178 36.58 -8.36 41.62
N GLY A 179 35.57 -7.75 40.99
CA GLY A 179 34.96 -8.28 39.78
C GLY A 179 33.58 -7.71 39.48
N SER A 180 32.68 -8.51 38.89
CA SER A 180 31.37 -8.08 38.41
C SER A 180 30.19 -8.58 39.24
N SER A 181 30.40 -9.53 40.14
CA SER A 181 29.35 -10.10 41.00
C SER A 181 29.46 -9.61 42.44
N ARG A 182 28.33 -9.61 43.18
CA ARG A 182 28.31 -9.21 44.60
C ARG A 182 29.23 -10.10 45.45
N GLN A 183 29.27 -11.38 45.14
CA GLN A 183 30.01 -12.40 45.90
C GLN A 183 31.52 -12.15 45.87
N GLU A 184 32.03 -11.54 44.81
CA GLU A 184 33.45 -11.16 44.69
C GLU A 184 33.84 -9.98 45.60
N HIS A 185 32.88 -9.36 46.29
CA HIS A 185 33.09 -8.16 47.12
C HIS A 185 32.64 -8.35 48.58
N ASP A 186 32.14 -9.53 48.95
CA ASP A 186 31.72 -9.86 50.31
C ASP A 186 32.85 -10.65 51.02
N ASP A 187 33.87 -9.92 51.50
CA ASP A 187 34.87 -10.40 52.49
C ASP A 187 34.49 -9.95 53.91
#